data_AF-A0A7K3FU88-F1
#
_entry.id   AF-A0A7K3FU88-F1
#
_cell.length_a   1.000
_cell.length_b   1.000
_cell.length_c   1.000
_cell.angle_alpha   90.00
_cell.angle_beta   90.00
_cell.angle_gamma   90.00
#
_symmetry.space_group_name_H-M   'P 1'
#
loop_
_entity.id
_entity.type
_entity.pdbx_description
1 polymer ?
#
loop_
_entity_poly.entity_id
_entity_poly.type
_entity_poly.pdbx_seq_one_letter_code
_entity_poly.pdbx_strand_id
1 'polypeptide(L)' 'MIGRRSHLTYTVQGARKPLVRNGWSCQVPARRAIERDDAAVARWVKKMRSCAEDLSCSYSR' A
#
# COMPACT_ATOMS: atom_id res chain seq x y z
N MET A 1 -0.72 2.23 15.15
CA MET A 1 -0.13 0.93 15.55
C MET A 1 -0.35 -0.07 14.43
N ILE A 2 0.70 -0.77 13.99
CA ILE A 2 0.64 -1.82 12.95
C ILE A 2 0.11 -3.11 13.62
N GLY A 3 -1.15 -3.10 14.05
CA GLY A 3 -1.68 -4.13 14.98
C GLY A 3 -2.73 -5.08 14.41
N ARG A 4 -3.25 -4.86 13.19
CA ARG A 4 -4.34 -5.71 12.65
C ARG A 4 -3.87 -6.98 11.94
N ARG A 5 -2.59 -7.08 11.55
CA ARG A 5 -2.06 -8.25 10.82
C ARG A 5 -0.76 -8.79 11.38
N SER A 6 -0.02 -7.95 12.10
CA SER A 6 1.09 -8.37 12.93
C SER A 6 0.51 -8.61 14.32
N HIS A 7 0.39 -9.86 14.75
CA HIS A 7 0.00 -10.24 16.11
C HIS A 7 1.05 -9.83 17.17
N LEU A 8 1.87 -8.83 16.83
CA LEU A 8 3.02 -8.31 17.57
C LEU A 8 2.94 -6.78 17.54
N THR A 9 2.81 -6.18 18.71
CA THR A 9 2.79 -4.74 18.87
C THR A 9 4.21 -4.19 18.77
N TYR A 10 4.70 -3.96 17.56
CA TYR A 10 5.98 -3.30 17.37
C TYR A 10 5.84 -1.79 17.54
N THR A 11 6.75 -1.19 18.32
CA THR A 11 7.02 0.25 18.23
C THR A 11 7.54 0.56 16.82
N VAL A 12 7.40 1.81 16.35
CA VAL A 12 7.91 2.23 15.02
C VAL A 12 9.40 1.90 14.86
N GLN A 13 10.18 2.05 15.93
CA GLN A 13 11.59 1.66 15.97
C GLN A 13 11.79 0.14 15.88
N GLY A 14 10.92 -0.66 16.52
CA GLY A 14 10.93 -2.11 16.46
C GLY A 14 10.58 -2.66 15.08
N ALA A 15 9.69 -2.00 14.34
CA ALA A 15 9.33 -2.37 12.96
C ALA A 15 10.48 -2.09 11.96
N ARG A 16 11.34 -1.11 12.23
CA ARG A 16 12.44 -0.74 11.33
C ARG A 16 13.53 -1.83 11.23
N LYS A 17 13.86 -2.48 12.35
CA LYS A 17 14.92 -3.50 12.42
C LYS A 17 14.70 -4.69 11.45
N PRO A 18 13.53 -5.36 11.42
CA PRO A 18 13.28 -6.45 10.49
C PRO A 18 13.18 -5.97 9.03
N LEU A 19 12.70 -4.76 8.77
CA LEU A 19 12.64 -4.20 7.41
C LEU A 19 14.05 -4.05 6.82
N VAL A 20 14.96 -3.41 7.54
CA VAL A 20 16.35 -3.22 7.08
C VAL A 20 17.06 -4.57 6.89
N ARG A 21 16.84 -5.54 7.77
CA ARG A 21 17.41 -6.90 7.64
C ARG A 21 16.93 -7.61 6.38
N ASN A 22 15.68 -7.37 5.95
CA ASN A 22 15.11 -7.93 4.73
C ASN A 22 15.44 -7.11 3.47
N GLY A 23 16.43 -6.21 3.54
CA GLY A 23 16.86 -5.38 2.42
C GLY A 23 15.94 -4.19 2.12
N TRP A 24 14.96 -3.90 2.98
CA TRP A 24 14.07 -2.75 2.79
C TRP A 24 14.69 -1.49 3.36
N SER A 25 14.93 -0.51 2.49
CA SER A 25 15.25 0.87 2.85
C SER A 25 14.01 1.76 2.75
N CYS A 26 14.03 2.92 3.41
CA CYS A 26 13.02 3.96 3.18
C CYS A 26 13.04 4.31 1.69
N GLN A 27 11.99 3.90 0.96
CA GLN A 27 11.89 4.16 -0.47
C GLN A 27 11.68 5.66 -0.68
N VAL A 28 12.73 6.33 -1.14
CA VAL A 28 12.60 7.69 -1.66
C VAL A 28 12.03 7.55 -3.07
N PRO A 29 10.91 8.20 -3.40
CA PRO A 29 10.36 8.13 -4.73
C PRO A 29 11.41 8.64 -5.73
N ALA A 30 11.74 7.81 -6.73
CA ALA A 30 12.78 8.11 -7.72
C ALA A 30 12.47 9.35 -8.58
N ARG A 31 11.24 9.87 -8.49
CA ARG A 31 10.78 11.08 -9.17
C ARG A 31 10.01 11.95 -8.19
N ARG A 32 10.22 13.27 -8.27
CA ARG A 32 9.36 14.24 -7.57
C ARG A 32 7.93 14.02 -8.04
N ALA A 33 6.97 14.09 -7.11
CA ALA A 33 5.56 14.06 -7.46
C ALA A 33 5.29 15.24 -8.40
N ILE A 34 4.94 14.95 -9.65
CA ILE A 34 4.37 15.95 -10.54
C ILE A 34 3.00 16.33 -9.98
N GLU A 35 2.55 17.55 -10.23
CA GLU A 35 1.20 17.98 -9.87
C GLU A 35 0.19 16.91 -10.31
N ARG A 36 -0.64 16.50 -9.37
CA ARG A 36 -1.46 15.30 -9.52
C ARG A 36 -2.63 15.65 -10.43
N ASP A 37 -2.72 15.02 -11.61
CA ASP A 37 -3.93 15.09 -12.43
C ASP A 37 -5.07 14.35 -11.71
N ASP A 38 -5.91 15.11 -11.02
CA ASP A 38 -7.04 14.58 -10.25
C ASP A 38 -8.03 13.80 -11.12
N ALA A 39 -8.13 14.11 -12.43
CA ALA A 39 -8.96 13.34 -13.35
C ALA A 39 -8.31 12.00 -13.70
N ALA A 40 -7.00 11.95 -13.91
CA ALA A 40 -6.28 10.68 -14.09
C ALA A 40 -6.36 9.79 -12.85
N VAL A 41 -6.30 10.39 -11.66
CA VAL A 41 -6.48 9.69 -10.39
C VAL A 41 -7.89 9.12 -10.26
N ALA A 42 -8.91 9.93 -10.53
CA ALA A 42 -10.29 9.48 -10.43
C ALA A 42 -10.56 8.29 -11.38
N ARG A 43 -10.03 8.34 -12.60
CA ARG A 43 -10.08 7.22 -13.56
C ARG A 43 -9.36 5.98 -13.04
N TRP A 44 -8.16 6.14 -12.47
CA TRP A 44 -7.40 5.02 -11.89
C TRP A 44 -8.11 4.41 -10.69
N VAL A 45 -8.62 5.21 -9.75
CA VAL A 45 -9.38 4.75 -8.59
C VAL A 45 -10.63 4.00 -9.04
N LYS A 46 -11.37 4.52 -10.02
CA LYS A 46 -12.56 3.86 -10.58
C LYS A 46 -12.20 2.49 -11.17
N LYS A 47 -11.13 2.41 -11.97
CA LYS A 47 -10.64 1.15 -12.57
C LYS A 47 -10.19 0.14 -11.52
N MET A 48 -9.42 0.58 -10.53
CA MET A 48 -8.95 -0.31 -9.44
C MET A 48 -10.11 -0.81 -8.60
N ARG A 49 -11.09 0.06 -8.32
CA ARG A 49 -12.29 -0.31 -7.59
C ARG A 49 -13.12 -1.32 -8.37
N SER A 50 -13.36 -1.10 -9.67
CA SER A 50 -14.09 -2.10 -10.47
C SER A 50 -13.38 -3.45 -10.48
N CYS A 51 -12.06 -3.48 -10.66
CA CYS A 51 -11.29 -4.73 -10.59
C CYS A 51 -11.32 -5.39 -9.19
N ALA A 52 -11.46 -4.62 -8.11
CA ALA A 52 -11.59 -5.16 -6.76
C ALA A 52 -12.99 -5.77 -6.50
N GLU A 53 -14.05 -5.14 -7.01
CA GLU A 53 -15.41 -5.70 -6.95
C GLU A 53 -15.51 -6.97 -7.80
N ASP A 54 -14.87 -7.00 -8.98
CA ASP A 54 -14.82 -8.19 -9.85
C ASP A 54 -14.10 -9.37 -9.17
N LEU A 55 -12.98 -9.11 -8.47
CA LEU A 55 -12.25 -10.12 -7.70
C LEU A 55 -13.02 -10.58 -6.44
N SER A 56 -13.74 -9.66 -5.79
CA SER A 56 -14.64 -10.00 -4.68
C SER A 56 -15.80 -10.87 -5.15
N CYS A 57 -16.33 -10.60 -6.36
CA CYS A 57 -17.41 -11.38 -6.97
C CYS A 57 -16.93 -12.77 -7.44
N SER A 58 -15.70 -12.89 -7.94
CA SER A 58 -15.12 -14.17 -8.36
C SER A 58 -14.68 -15.06 -7.19
N TYR A 59 -14.30 -14.49 -6.05
CA TYR A 59 -13.87 -15.24 -4.86
C TYR A 59 -15.04 -15.72 -4.00
N SER A 60 -16.24 -15.17 -4.20
CA SER A 60 -17.48 -15.55 -3.50
C SER A 60 -18.41 -16.47 -4.33
N ARG A 61 -17.90 -17.08 -5.41
CA ARG A 61 -18.62 -18.10 -6.19
C ARG A 61 -17.96 -19.46 -6.05
#